data_AF-A0A3R9ZET8-F1
#
_entry.id   AF-A0A3R9ZET8-F1
#
_cell.length_a   1.000
_cell.length_b   1.000
_cell.length_c   1.000
_cell.angle_alpha   90.00
_cell.angle_beta   90.00
_cell.angle_gamma   90.00
#
_symmetry.space_group_name_H-M   'P 1'
#
loop_
_entity.id
_entity.type
_entity.pdbx_description
1 polymer ?
#
loop_
_entity_poly.entity_id
_entity_poly.type
_entity_poly.pdbx_seq_one_letter_code
_entity_poly.pdbx_strand_id
1 'polypeptide(L)'
;KQQSLNAFISTDKASAIQQAQYWDKYLLSGKPYPALMGILIAVKDNIHVAGFPNSAGTPALADFKPQSSAPIIQKLIDHGAIIVGKTNMHELAFGVTGYNTAIHIEGVVGTRNAVDPLHIAGGSSSGSASAVAAGMVPIAIGTDTGASIRLPSALNGCVGFRPTVGRY
;
A
#
# COMPACT_ATOMS: atom_id res chain seq x y z
N LYS A 1 -5.21 3.53 -24.53
CA LYS A 1 -5.59 3.24 -23.13
C LYS A 1 -4.30 2.97 -22.37
N GLN A 2 -4.04 3.69 -21.28
CA GLN A 2 -2.86 3.42 -20.43
C GLN A 2 -3.03 2.04 -19.79
N GLN A 3 -2.01 1.18 -19.88
CA GLN A 3 -2.04 -0.16 -19.30
C GLN A 3 -2.14 -0.04 -17.78
N SER A 4 -2.99 -0.87 -17.15
CA SER A 4 -3.13 -0.88 -15.68
C SER A 4 -1.83 -1.28 -15.01
N LEU A 5 -1.46 -0.57 -13.94
CA LEU A 5 -0.26 -0.90 -13.15
C LEU A 5 -0.47 -2.07 -12.18
N ASN A 6 -1.73 -2.48 -11.94
CA ASN A 6 -2.07 -3.53 -10.99
C ASN A 6 -1.39 -3.34 -9.60
N ALA A 7 -1.43 -2.10 -9.10
CA ALA A 7 -0.76 -1.68 -7.87
C ALA A 7 -1.55 -2.04 -6.59
N PHE A 8 -2.86 -2.25 -6.69
CA PHE A 8 -3.75 -2.55 -5.56
C PHE A 8 -4.39 -3.94 -5.72
N ILE A 9 -4.55 -4.65 -4.60
CA ILE A 9 -5.37 -5.87 -4.50
C ILE A 9 -6.81 -5.47 -4.17
N SER A 10 -6.97 -4.57 -3.19
CA SER A 10 -8.27 -4.09 -2.76
C SER A 10 -8.21 -2.62 -2.39
N THR A 11 -9.28 -1.89 -2.65
CA THR A 11 -9.47 -0.47 -2.25
C THR A 11 -10.83 -0.30 -1.60
N ASP A 12 -10.97 0.65 -0.67
CA ASP A 12 -12.26 1.01 -0.09
C ASP A 12 -12.53 2.50 -0.31
N LYS A 13 -13.04 2.81 -1.51
CA LYS A 13 -13.37 4.17 -1.92
C LYS A 13 -14.42 4.80 -1.01
N ALA A 14 -15.42 4.03 -0.59
CA ALA A 14 -16.53 4.56 0.22
C ALA A 14 -16.02 4.98 1.61
N SER A 15 -15.25 4.12 2.27
CA SER A 15 -14.60 4.43 3.55
C SER A 15 -13.63 5.61 3.43
N ALA A 16 -12.82 5.65 2.37
CA ALA A 16 -11.89 6.76 2.15
C ALA A 16 -12.61 8.12 2.01
N ILE A 17 -13.73 8.16 1.26
CA ILE A 17 -14.56 9.38 1.13
C ILE A 17 -15.19 9.75 2.47
N GLN A 18 -15.70 8.79 3.24
CA GLN A 18 -16.30 9.03 4.54
C GLN A 18 -15.27 9.63 5.52
N GLN A 19 -14.04 9.08 5.54
CA GLN A 19 -12.95 9.60 6.36
C GLN A 19 -12.52 11.01 5.92
N ALA A 20 -12.47 11.29 4.62
CA ALA A 20 -12.18 12.62 4.10
C ALA A 20 -13.25 13.64 4.56
N GLN A 21 -14.53 13.31 4.43
CA GLN A 21 -15.64 14.16 4.89
C GLN A 21 -15.61 14.40 6.41
N TYR A 22 -15.13 13.42 7.19
CA TYR A 22 -14.91 13.61 8.62
C TYR A 22 -13.83 14.67 8.87
N TRP A 23 -12.70 14.60 8.17
CA TRP A 23 -11.61 15.58 8.30
C TRP A 23 -12.00 16.96 7.77
N ASP A 24 -12.80 17.05 6.71
CA ASP A 24 -13.38 18.32 6.23
C ASP A 24 -14.21 19.02 7.31
N LYS A 25 -15.02 18.25 8.06
CA LYS A 25 -15.78 18.79 9.21
C LYS A 25 -14.86 19.14 10.38
N TYR A 26 -13.82 18.34 10.61
CA TYR A 26 -12.84 18.61 11.67
C TYR A 26 -12.09 19.94 11.44
N LEU A 27 -11.77 20.28 10.18
CA LEU A 27 -11.14 21.56 9.82
C LEU A 27 -11.93 22.76 10.34
N LEU A 28 -13.26 22.68 10.31
CA LEU A 28 -14.17 23.74 10.77
C LEU A 28 -14.22 23.88 12.30
N SER A 29 -13.67 22.92 13.05
CA SER A 29 -13.71 22.92 14.52
C SER A 29 -12.68 23.83 15.19
N GLY A 30 -11.69 24.34 14.44
CA GLY A 30 -10.61 25.19 14.97
C GLY A 30 -9.62 24.48 15.90
N LYS A 31 -9.69 23.14 16.01
CA LYS A 31 -8.75 22.33 16.81
C LYS A 31 -7.41 22.14 16.09
N PRO A 32 -6.31 21.84 16.82
CA PRO A 32 -5.04 21.47 16.21
C PRO A 32 -5.19 20.31 15.22
N TYR A 33 -4.47 20.40 14.11
CA TYR A 33 -4.51 19.39 13.06
C TYR A 33 -3.55 18.23 13.39
N PRO A 34 -4.04 16.98 13.33
CA PRO A 34 -3.16 15.82 13.35
C PRO A 34 -2.13 15.87 12.21
N ALA A 35 -0.93 15.34 12.45
CA ALA A 35 0.20 15.46 11.54
C ALA A 35 -0.03 14.87 10.14
N LEU A 36 -0.94 13.89 10.01
CA LEU A 36 -1.27 13.20 8.76
C LEU A 36 -2.73 13.39 8.36
N MET A 37 -3.40 14.43 8.89
CA MET A 37 -4.82 14.70 8.62
C MET A 37 -5.11 14.72 7.11
N GLY A 38 -5.98 13.79 6.66
CA GLY A 38 -6.40 13.69 5.27
C GLY A 38 -5.36 13.09 4.31
N ILE A 39 -4.18 12.72 4.80
CA ILE A 39 -3.14 12.13 3.95
C ILE A 39 -3.53 10.70 3.58
N LEU A 40 -3.63 10.44 2.28
CA LEU A 40 -3.93 9.11 1.75
C LEU A 40 -2.70 8.20 1.88
N ILE A 41 -2.90 7.02 2.46
CA ILE A 41 -1.86 6.01 2.63
C ILE A 41 -2.32 4.68 2.05
N ALA A 42 -1.47 4.05 1.25
CA ALA A 42 -1.65 2.67 0.83
C ALA A 42 -0.82 1.72 1.72
N VAL A 43 -1.31 0.51 1.97
CA VAL A 43 -0.65 -0.43 2.88
C VAL A 43 -0.41 -1.76 2.19
N LYS A 44 0.81 -2.30 2.24
CA LYS A 44 1.11 -3.61 1.67
C LYS A 44 0.25 -4.70 2.27
N ASP A 45 -0.18 -5.64 1.44
CA ASP A 45 -1.20 -6.60 1.84
C ASP A 45 -0.77 -7.63 2.89
N ASN A 46 0.50 -7.70 3.28
CA ASN A 46 0.95 -8.49 4.42
C ASN A 46 0.99 -7.71 5.75
N ILE A 47 0.38 -6.51 5.80
CA ILE A 47 0.27 -5.69 7.01
C ILE A 47 -1.21 -5.52 7.35
N HIS A 48 -1.58 -5.92 8.57
CA HIS A 48 -2.97 -5.91 9.02
C HIS A 48 -3.54 -4.49 9.06
N VAL A 49 -4.73 -4.34 8.49
CA VAL A 49 -5.57 -3.14 8.58
C VAL A 49 -6.99 -3.62 8.86
N ALA A 50 -7.55 -3.25 10.01
CA ALA A 50 -8.94 -3.59 10.31
C ALA A 50 -9.87 -2.98 9.24
N GLY A 51 -10.88 -3.75 8.80
CA GLY A 51 -11.80 -3.37 7.74
C GLY A 51 -11.36 -3.78 6.31
N PHE A 52 -10.11 -4.17 6.11
CA PHE A 52 -9.63 -4.70 4.82
C PHE A 52 -9.32 -6.20 4.91
N PRO A 53 -9.50 -6.97 3.82
CA PRO A 53 -8.88 -8.28 3.68
C PRO A 53 -7.36 -8.19 3.80
N ASN A 54 -6.72 -9.31 4.13
CA ASN A 54 -5.29 -9.39 4.28
C ASN A 54 -4.74 -10.72 3.75
N SER A 55 -4.60 -10.83 2.43
CA SER A 55 -4.23 -12.07 1.74
C SER A 55 -2.72 -12.34 1.72
N ALA A 56 -1.88 -11.37 2.09
CA ALA A 56 -0.42 -11.44 1.91
C ALA A 56 0.00 -11.83 0.48
N GLY A 57 -0.83 -11.49 -0.51
CA GLY A 57 -0.61 -11.86 -1.91
C GLY A 57 -0.80 -13.35 -2.23
N THR A 58 -1.41 -14.16 -1.35
CA THR A 58 -1.68 -15.58 -1.57
C THR A 58 -3.19 -15.90 -1.58
N PRO A 59 -3.68 -16.79 -2.46
CA PRO A 59 -5.05 -17.30 -2.41
C PRO A 59 -5.36 -18.03 -1.11
N ALA A 60 -4.35 -18.60 -0.43
CA ALA A 60 -4.55 -19.33 0.82
C ALA A 60 -5.09 -18.46 1.98
N LEU A 61 -4.95 -17.14 1.87
CA LEU A 61 -5.42 -16.16 2.86
C LEU A 61 -6.47 -15.20 2.28
N ALA A 62 -7.07 -15.52 1.13
CA ALA A 62 -8.01 -14.63 0.43
C ALA A 62 -9.17 -14.15 1.33
N ASP A 63 -9.68 -15.03 2.20
CA ASP A 63 -10.79 -14.75 3.10
C ASP A 63 -10.36 -14.23 4.49
N PHE A 64 -9.05 -14.10 4.74
CA PHE A 64 -8.57 -13.65 6.03
C PHE A 64 -8.83 -12.14 6.21
N LYS A 65 -9.47 -11.80 7.33
CA LYS A 65 -9.74 -10.42 7.76
C LYS A 65 -9.22 -10.23 9.18
N PRO A 66 -8.23 -9.34 9.41
CA PRO A 66 -7.71 -9.09 10.73
C PRO A 66 -8.72 -8.36 11.60
N GLN A 67 -8.80 -8.72 12.88
CA GLN A 67 -9.67 -8.06 13.87
C GLN A 67 -9.16 -6.66 14.26
N SER A 68 -7.85 -6.43 14.15
CA SER A 68 -7.20 -5.17 14.51
C SER A 68 -6.14 -4.77 13.48
N SER A 69 -5.92 -3.47 13.33
CA SER A 69 -4.80 -2.93 12.57
C SER A 69 -3.47 -3.23 13.26
N ALA A 70 -2.39 -3.38 12.48
CA ALA A 70 -1.04 -3.45 13.05
C ALA A 70 -0.71 -2.15 13.80
N PRO A 71 0.10 -2.18 14.87
CA PRO A 71 0.36 -1.01 15.71
C PRO A 71 0.85 0.24 14.94
N ILE A 72 1.71 0.05 13.94
CA ILE A 72 2.18 1.15 13.09
C ILE A 72 1.03 1.76 12.27
N ILE A 73 0.12 0.95 11.74
CA ILE A 73 -1.02 1.43 10.97
C ILE A 73 -2.00 2.16 11.87
N GLN A 74 -2.29 1.62 13.06
CA GLN A 74 -3.15 2.28 14.03
C GLN A 74 -2.59 3.66 14.39
N LYS A 75 -1.27 3.75 14.63
CA LYS A 75 -0.61 5.02 14.92
C LYS A 75 -0.74 6.04 13.78
N LEU A 76 -0.70 5.61 12.51
CA LEU A 76 -0.93 6.51 11.38
C LEU A 76 -2.39 7.01 11.33
N ILE A 77 -3.35 6.12 11.55
CA ILE A 77 -4.79 6.44 11.61
C ILE A 77 -5.07 7.42 12.75
N ASP A 78 -4.51 7.19 13.94
CA ASP A 78 -4.64 8.06 15.11
C ASP A 78 -4.09 9.47 14.84
N HIS A 79 -3.14 9.60 13.90
CA HIS A 79 -2.58 10.88 13.44
C HIS A 79 -3.29 11.43 12.18
N GLY A 80 -4.44 10.87 11.82
CA GLY A 80 -5.35 11.41 10.81
C GLY A 80 -5.17 10.88 9.39
N ALA A 81 -4.31 9.87 9.19
CA ALA A 81 -4.13 9.26 7.89
C ALA A 81 -5.39 8.50 7.43
N ILE A 82 -5.64 8.51 6.13
CA ILE A 82 -6.73 7.77 5.48
C ILE A 82 -6.13 6.56 4.75
N ILE A 83 -6.47 5.35 5.18
CA ILE A 83 -6.02 4.14 4.49
C ILE A 83 -6.93 3.87 3.29
N VAL A 84 -6.39 3.94 2.08
CA VAL A 84 -7.20 3.82 0.84
C VAL A 84 -7.30 2.40 0.31
N GLY A 85 -6.36 1.53 0.67
CA GLY A 85 -6.34 0.17 0.14
C GLY A 85 -5.09 -0.63 0.47
N LYS A 86 -5.15 -1.90 0.05
CA LYS A 86 -4.10 -2.90 0.19
C LYS A 86 -3.34 -3.03 -1.13
N THR A 87 -2.03 -2.79 -1.10
CA THR A 87 -1.20 -2.83 -2.31
C THR A 87 -0.75 -4.24 -2.66
N ASN A 88 -0.63 -4.50 -3.96
CA ASN A 88 -0.13 -5.76 -4.48
C ASN A 88 1.33 -6.01 -4.08
N MET A 89 1.71 -7.28 -4.03
CA MET A 89 2.99 -7.76 -3.55
C MET A 89 3.31 -9.14 -4.12
N HIS A 90 4.57 -9.56 -4.02
CA HIS A 90 4.86 -11.00 -4.16
C HIS A 90 4.16 -11.82 -3.10
N GLU A 91 3.70 -13.00 -3.49
CA GLU A 91 3.09 -13.98 -2.60
C GLU A 91 3.99 -14.23 -1.37
N LEU A 92 3.42 -14.05 -0.17
CA LEU A 92 4.11 -14.21 1.11
C LEU A 92 5.42 -13.41 1.22
N ALA A 93 5.48 -12.27 0.53
CA ALA A 93 6.65 -11.39 0.43
C ALA A 93 7.89 -12.04 -0.21
N PHE A 94 7.75 -13.17 -0.88
CA PHE A 94 8.87 -13.95 -1.41
C PHE A 94 9.11 -13.69 -2.90
N GLY A 95 9.93 -12.68 -3.19
CA GLY A 95 10.45 -12.41 -4.52
C GLY A 95 10.66 -10.92 -4.79
N VAL A 96 11.22 -10.61 -5.97
CA VAL A 96 11.94 -9.34 -6.22
C VAL A 96 11.52 -8.61 -7.48
N THR A 97 10.54 -9.09 -8.25
CA THR A 97 10.20 -8.54 -9.59
C THR A 97 8.87 -7.77 -9.64
N GLY A 98 8.02 -7.88 -8.63
CA GLY A 98 6.59 -7.53 -8.70
C GLY A 98 5.66 -8.53 -9.40
N TYR A 99 6.15 -9.65 -9.95
CA TYR A 99 5.32 -10.68 -10.57
C TYR A 99 4.75 -11.66 -9.55
N ASN A 100 3.45 -11.50 -9.27
CA ASN A 100 2.64 -12.44 -8.54
C ASN A 100 1.62 -13.06 -9.51
N THR A 101 1.74 -14.36 -9.80
CA THR A 101 0.81 -15.09 -10.66
C THR A 101 -0.46 -15.49 -9.93
N ALA A 102 -0.47 -15.46 -8.61
CA ALA A 102 -1.63 -15.83 -7.81
C ALA A 102 -2.62 -14.65 -7.63
N ILE A 103 -2.12 -13.41 -7.60
CA ILE A 103 -2.93 -12.19 -7.49
C ILE A 103 -2.65 -11.24 -8.67
N HIS A 104 -3.52 -11.31 -9.67
CA HIS A 104 -3.41 -10.53 -10.89
C HIS A 104 -4.78 -10.18 -11.48
N ILE A 105 -4.79 -9.27 -12.46
CA ILE A 105 -5.98 -8.92 -13.24
C ILE A 105 -5.84 -9.44 -14.66
N GLU A 106 -6.97 -9.57 -15.37
CA GLU A 106 -6.98 -10.03 -16.75
C GLU A 106 -6.01 -9.22 -17.63
N GLY A 107 -5.12 -9.93 -18.34
CA GLY A 107 -4.12 -9.33 -19.22
C GLY A 107 -2.92 -8.65 -18.53
N VAL A 108 -2.83 -8.63 -17.19
CA VAL A 108 -1.70 -8.03 -16.46
C VAL A 108 -1.27 -8.91 -15.29
N VAL A 109 -0.20 -9.70 -15.48
CA VAL A 109 0.40 -10.53 -14.42
C VAL A 109 1.24 -9.67 -13.48
N GLY A 110 0.96 -9.68 -12.18
CA GLY A 110 1.69 -8.90 -11.17
C GLY A 110 1.60 -7.37 -11.35
N THR A 111 2.39 -6.64 -10.57
CA THR A 111 2.48 -5.18 -10.62
C THR A 111 3.44 -4.72 -11.72
N ARG A 112 3.06 -3.67 -12.45
CA ARG A 112 3.87 -3.04 -13.49
C ARG A 112 4.61 -1.82 -12.96
N ASN A 113 5.79 -1.57 -13.51
CA ASN A 113 6.58 -0.40 -13.15
C ASN A 113 5.86 0.89 -13.54
N ALA A 114 5.88 1.89 -12.67
CA ALA A 114 5.17 3.15 -12.86
C ALA A 114 5.76 4.03 -13.99
N VAL A 115 7.05 3.89 -14.29
CA VAL A 115 7.73 4.67 -15.33
C VAL A 115 7.55 4.01 -16.70
N ASP A 116 7.76 2.70 -16.77
CA ASP A 116 7.62 1.91 -18.00
C ASP A 116 6.98 0.54 -17.70
N PRO A 117 5.70 0.31 -18.06
CA PRO A 117 4.99 -0.93 -17.77
C PRO A 117 5.60 -2.21 -18.38
N LEU A 118 6.54 -2.10 -19.32
CA LEU A 118 7.28 -3.24 -19.87
C LEU A 118 8.36 -3.77 -18.91
N HIS A 119 8.75 -2.97 -17.91
CA HIS A 119 9.74 -3.34 -16.91
C HIS A 119 9.10 -3.90 -15.62
N ILE A 120 9.93 -4.60 -14.84
CA ILE A 120 9.57 -5.08 -13.51
C ILE A 120 9.38 -3.91 -12.54
N ALA A 121 8.35 -4.00 -11.68
CA ALA A 121 8.13 -3.03 -10.61
C ALA A 121 9.09 -3.23 -9.42
N GLY A 122 9.82 -4.34 -9.38
CA GLY A 122 10.57 -4.74 -8.19
C GLY A 122 9.69 -5.34 -7.11
N GLY A 123 10.28 -5.92 -6.06
CA GLY A 123 9.51 -6.62 -5.04
C GLY A 123 10.23 -6.79 -3.70
N SER A 124 9.52 -7.22 -2.66
CA SER A 124 8.14 -7.69 -2.71
C SER A 124 7.07 -6.62 -2.49
N SER A 125 7.42 -5.37 -2.16
CA SER A 125 6.45 -4.26 -1.99
C SER A 125 6.17 -3.52 -3.31
N SER A 126 5.88 -4.29 -4.36
CA SER A 126 5.76 -3.81 -5.74
C SER A 126 4.65 -2.77 -5.90
N GLY A 127 3.45 -3.10 -5.43
CA GLY A 127 2.29 -2.22 -5.50
C GLY A 127 2.50 -0.93 -4.71
N SER A 128 3.19 -0.99 -3.57
CA SER A 128 3.49 0.18 -2.74
C SER A 128 4.35 1.20 -3.50
N ALA A 129 5.45 0.76 -4.11
CA ALA A 129 6.32 1.65 -4.87
C ALA A 129 5.67 2.17 -6.15
N SER A 130 4.96 1.30 -6.88
CA SER A 130 4.25 1.65 -8.11
C SER A 130 3.13 2.68 -7.84
N ALA A 131 2.35 2.49 -6.76
CA ALA A 131 1.29 3.43 -6.37
C ALA A 131 1.84 4.82 -6.01
N VAL A 132 2.96 4.89 -5.28
CA VAL A 132 3.60 6.16 -4.95
C VAL A 132 4.19 6.83 -6.18
N ALA A 133 4.97 6.10 -6.99
CA ALA A 133 5.62 6.65 -8.17
C ALA A 133 4.61 7.10 -9.25
N ALA A 134 3.46 6.45 -9.35
CA ALA A 134 2.37 6.84 -10.25
C ALA A 134 1.48 7.97 -9.69
N GLY A 135 1.76 8.49 -8.49
CA GLY A 135 0.99 9.58 -7.88
C GLY A 135 -0.40 9.16 -7.38
N MET A 136 -0.65 7.86 -7.17
CA MET A 136 -1.93 7.37 -6.67
C MET A 136 -2.11 7.67 -5.18
N VAL A 137 -1.01 7.62 -4.42
CA VAL A 137 -0.93 8.04 -3.01
C VAL A 137 0.42 8.72 -2.76
N PRO A 138 0.50 9.69 -1.84
CA PRO A 138 1.78 10.31 -1.47
C PRO A 138 2.67 9.39 -0.63
N ILE A 139 2.09 8.45 0.13
CA ILE A 139 2.81 7.57 1.05
C ILE A 139 2.26 6.14 0.96
N ALA A 140 3.14 5.15 1.02
CA ALA A 140 2.76 3.76 1.20
C ALA A 140 3.63 3.05 2.25
N ILE A 141 3.03 2.13 3.01
CA ILE A 141 3.73 1.31 4.00
C ILE A 141 4.01 -0.07 3.40
N GLY A 142 5.28 -0.44 3.33
CA GLY A 142 5.75 -1.74 2.84
C GLY A 142 6.49 -2.55 3.91
N THR A 143 7.08 -3.66 3.49
CA THR A 143 7.97 -4.49 4.33
C THR A 143 9.28 -4.75 3.58
N ASP A 144 10.41 -4.77 4.28
CA ASP A 144 11.75 -4.96 3.71
C ASP A 144 12.55 -5.99 4.53
N THR A 145 12.54 -7.23 4.04
CA THR A 145 13.32 -8.33 4.63
C THR A 145 14.71 -8.43 3.99
N GLY A 146 14.78 -8.50 2.66
CA GLY A 146 16.04 -8.57 1.89
C GLY A 146 16.36 -7.29 1.11
N ALA A 147 15.36 -6.69 0.49
CA ALA A 147 15.43 -5.37 -0.15
C ALA A 147 14.02 -4.85 -0.49
N SER A 148 13.00 -5.37 0.19
CA SER A 148 11.65 -5.37 -0.36
C SER A 148 10.91 -4.02 -0.31
N ILE A 149 11.51 -2.97 0.25
CA ILE A 149 11.14 -1.56 0.03
C ILE A 149 12.17 -0.90 -0.89
N ARG A 150 13.45 -1.03 -0.58
CA ARG A 150 14.54 -0.31 -1.28
C ARG A 150 14.61 -0.64 -2.77
N LEU A 151 14.50 -1.92 -3.14
CA LEU A 151 14.54 -2.38 -4.52
C LEU A 151 13.36 -1.85 -5.36
N PRO A 152 12.07 -2.08 -4.99
CA PRO A 152 10.97 -1.55 -5.78
C PRO A 152 10.96 -0.01 -5.81
N SER A 153 11.36 0.68 -4.74
CA SER A 153 11.50 2.13 -4.75
C SER A 153 12.52 2.62 -5.78
N ALA A 154 13.71 2.00 -5.83
CA ALA A 154 14.74 2.34 -6.81
C ALA A 154 14.28 2.11 -8.25
N LEU A 155 13.56 1.02 -8.51
CA LEU A 155 13.10 0.68 -9.86
C LEU A 155 11.95 1.56 -10.37
N ASN A 156 11.08 2.05 -9.48
CA ASN A 156 9.98 2.94 -9.86
C ASN A 156 10.34 4.43 -9.75
N GLY A 157 11.54 4.77 -9.27
CA GLY A 157 11.99 6.16 -9.13
C GLY A 157 11.34 6.91 -7.96
N CYS A 158 11.05 6.23 -6.85
CA CYS A 158 10.54 6.86 -5.62
C CYS A 158 11.48 6.61 -4.42
N VAL A 159 11.26 7.35 -3.33
CA VAL A 159 12.06 7.21 -2.11
C VAL A 159 11.55 6.03 -1.29
N GLY A 160 12.46 5.14 -0.90
CA GLY A 160 12.18 4.01 -0.01
C GLY A 160 13.07 4.07 1.22
N PHE A 161 12.47 4.01 2.42
CA PHE A 161 13.21 4.02 3.68
C PHE A 161 13.00 2.71 4.43
N ARG A 162 14.10 2.00 4.70
CA ARG A 162 14.11 0.89 5.65
C ARG A 162 14.75 1.38 6.96
N PRO A 163 13.99 1.48 8.06
CA PRO A 163 14.53 1.87 9.36
C PRO A 163 15.52 0.82 9.90
N THR A 164 16.24 1.19 10.95
CA THR A 164 17.00 0.24 11.77
C THR A 164 16.08 -0.86 12.30
N VAL A 165 16.59 -2.09 12.35
CA VAL A 165 15.84 -3.24 12.89
C VAL A 165 15.42 -2.95 14.34
N GLY A 166 14.17 -3.28 14.69
CA GLY A 166 13.61 -3.06 16.03
C GLY A 166 13.08 -1.65 16.28
N ARG A 167 13.05 -0.76 15.26
CA ARG A 167 12.52 0.59 15.41
C ARG A 167 10.98 0.64 15.48
N TYR A 168 10.29 -0.27 14.82
CA TYR A 168 8.83 -0.38 14.75
C TYR A 168 8.37 -1.80 15.03
#